data_AF-A0A955ZPH0-F1
#
_entry.id   AF-A0A955ZPH0-F1
#
_cell.length_a   1.000
_cell.length_b   1.000
_cell.length_c   1.000
_cell.angle_alpha   90.00
_cell.angle_beta   90.00
_cell.angle_gamma   90.00
#
_symmetry.space_group_name_H-M   'P 1'
#
loop_
_entity.id
_entity.type
_entity.pdbx_description
1 polymer ?
#
loop_
_entity_poly.entity_id
_entity_poly.type
_entity_poly.pdbx_seq_one_letter_code
_entity_poly.pdbx_strand_id
1 'polypeptide(L)'
;MRIDFEVFAALTAAIAGCAPQPEPKPAPRYFDSTESSGAVATALPAPTDTTPPEPVGAVPDAPVEVVETPVASGCNNDVGDVNCNWVNERTFSGPACEGFGGTCDLLAKGYGYRLRVGAAVARCFEERGRAACDIRVRKQCFRSALAEACPDAAFTQTCESAVARCKAKHQRPDFTVSECIQALSSLEGGNLKWAQDSIGPSAEGCKLMYPVY
;
A
#
# COMPACT_ATOMS: atom_id res chain seq x y z
N MET A 1 -2.50 -64.40 -18.73
CA MET A 1 -3.35 -63.77 -17.69
C MET A 1 -2.63 -62.51 -17.24
N ARG A 2 -2.96 -61.36 -17.82
CA ARG A 2 -2.40 -60.04 -17.44
C ARG A 2 -3.39 -59.44 -16.45
N ILE A 3 -2.90 -59.05 -15.28
CA ILE A 3 -3.69 -58.33 -14.27
C ILE A 3 -3.44 -56.85 -14.53
N ASP A 4 -4.49 -56.13 -14.91
CA ASP A 4 -4.44 -54.69 -15.19
C ASP A 4 -4.23 -53.89 -13.89
N PHE A 5 -3.11 -53.19 -13.82
CA PHE A 5 -2.71 -52.34 -12.68
C PHE A 5 -3.61 -51.09 -12.53
N GLU A 6 -4.43 -50.78 -13.53
CA GLU A 6 -5.32 -49.61 -13.53
C GLU A 6 -6.59 -49.81 -12.68
N VAL A 7 -6.98 -51.06 -12.39
CA VAL A 7 -8.18 -51.34 -11.59
C VAL A 7 -7.89 -51.25 -10.07
N PHE A 8 -6.63 -51.40 -9.64
CA PHE A 8 -6.29 -51.36 -8.22
C PHE A 8 -6.04 -49.95 -7.67
N ALA A 9 -5.62 -48.99 -8.50
CA ALA A 9 -5.41 -47.60 -8.05
C ALA A 9 -6.72 -46.79 -7.91
N ALA A 10 -7.79 -47.20 -8.60
CA ALA A 10 -9.08 -46.53 -8.54
C ALA A 10 -9.87 -46.82 -7.25
N LEU A 11 -9.51 -47.84 -6.46
CA LEU A 11 -10.23 -48.17 -5.22
C LEU A 11 -9.67 -47.48 -3.95
N THR A 12 -8.47 -46.91 -3.99
CA THR A 12 -7.85 -46.25 -2.82
C THR A 12 -8.08 -44.73 -2.75
N ALA A 13 -8.61 -44.09 -3.79
CA ALA A 13 -8.84 -42.64 -3.79
C ALA A 13 -10.19 -42.21 -3.16
N ALA A 14 -11.05 -43.14 -2.76
CA ALA A 14 -12.42 -42.84 -2.30
C ALA A 14 -12.61 -42.79 -0.76
N ILE A 15 -11.54 -42.90 0.06
CA ILE A 15 -11.67 -42.95 1.54
C ILE A 15 -10.74 -41.99 2.30
N ALA A 16 -10.20 -40.95 1.63
CA ALA A 16 -9.41 -39.90 2.30
C ALA A 16 -10.20 -38.58 2.48
N GLY A 17 -11.53 -38.63 2.41
CA GLY A 17 -12.42 -37.54 2.82
C GLY A 17 -12.81 -37.70 4.29
N CYS A 18 -12.03 -37.09 5.20
CA CYS A 18 -12.43 -36.61 6.53
C CYS A 18 -11.17 -36.28 7.36
N ALA A 19 -10.51 -35.17 7.06
CA ALA A 19 -9.65 -34.52 8.03
C ALA A 19 -10.52 -33.55 8.86
N PRO A 20 -10.50 -33.60 10.21
CA PRO A 20 -11.26 -32.69 11.05
C PRO A 20 -10.81 -31.24 10.81
N GLN A 21 -11.78 -30.33 10.68
CA GLN A 21 -11.49 -28.90 10.62
C GLN A 21 -10.77 -28.47 11.92
N PRO A 22 -9.70 -27.64 11.83
CA PRO A 22 -9.12 -27.03 13.01
C PRO A 22 -10.16 -26.12 13.66
N GLU A 23 -10.34 -26.26 14.97
CA GLU A 23 -11.26 -25.46 15.77
C GLU A 23 -11.01 -23.96 15.58
N PRO A 24 -12.07 -23.13 15.54
CA PRO A 24 -11.93 -21.70 15.47
C PRO A 24 -11.21 -21.20 16.73
N LYS A 25 -10.01 -20.63 16.55
CA LYS A 25 -9.31 -19.94 17.64
C LYS A 25 -10.23 -18.84 18.19
N PRO A 26 -10.41 -18.75 19.53
CA PRO A 26 -11.20 -17.68 20.12
C PRO A 26 -10.60 -16.33 19.73
N ALA A 27 -11.45 -15.43 19.26
CA ALA A 27 -11.07 -14.06 18.97
C ALA A 27 -10.39 -13.44 20.21
N PRO A 28 -9.30 -12.67 20.05
CA PRO A 28 -8.72 -11.94 21.16
C PRO A 28 -9.80 -11.03 21.76
N ARG A 29 -10.10 -11.26 23.05
CA ARG A 29 -10.96 -10.38 23.83
C ARG A 29 -10.29 -9.02 23.88
N TYR A 30 -10.91 -8.03 23.24
CA TYR A 30 -10.54 -6.64 23.43
C TYR A 30 -10.83 -6.31 24.90
N PHE A 31 -9.77 -5.99 25.65
CA PHE A 31 -9.91 -5.51 27.01
C PHE A 31 -10.66 -4.17 26.96
N ASP A 32 -11.84 -4.18 27.56
CA ASP A 32 -12.48 -2.98 28.07
C ASP A 32 -11.56 -2.43 29.17
N SER A 33 -11.07 -1.20 29.01
CA SER A 33 -10.38 -0.47 30.06
C SER A 33 -11.09 0.85 30.23
N THR A 34 -12.11 0.75 31.06
CA THR A 34 -12.77 1.80 31.80
C THR A 34 -11.71 2.56 32.62
N GLU A 35 -11.65 3.88 32.38
CA GLU A 35 -11.40 4.95 33.35
C GLU A 35 -10.15 4.90 34.26
N SER A 36 -9.30 5.94 34.16
CA SER A 36 -8.70 6.53 35.35
C SER A 36 -8.37 8.01 35.11
N SER A 37 -9.17 8.85 35.78
CA SER A 37 -8.95 10.27 36.00
C SER A 37 -7.70 10.48 36.87
N GLY A 38 -6.85 11.43 36.49
CA GLY A 38 -5.66 11.81 37.24
C GLY A 38 -5.22 13.21 36.88
N ALA A 39 -5.93 14.21 37.42
CA ALA A 39 -5.50 15.60 37.41
C ALA A 39 -4.29 15.79 38.33
N VAL A 40 -3.24 16.47 37.85
CA VAL A 40 -2.31 17.20 38.72
C VAL A 40 -1.96 18.52 38.04
N ALA A 41 -2.44 19.60 38.66
CA ALA A 41 -2.04 20.97 38.37
C ALA A 41 -0.70 21.27 39.05
N THR A 42 0.24 21.95 38.39
CA THR A 42 1.23 22.79 39.10
C THR A 42 1.81 23.90 38.19
N ALA A 43 1.55 25.13 38.63
CA ALA A 43 2.33 26.37 38.59
C ALA A 43 2.85 26.98 37.27
N LEU A 44 2.33 28.19 37.00
CA LEU A 44 2.93 29.27 36.21
C LEU A 44 4.31 29.70 36.76
N PRO A 45 5.13 30.32 35.89
CA PRO A 45 5.60 31.67 36.20
C PRO A 45 5.07 32.74 35.22
N ALA A 46 4.92 33.95 35.77
CA ALA A 46 4.39 35.16 35.16
C ALA A 46 5.48 35.91 34.32
N PRO A 47 5.15 37.05 33.67
CA PRO A 47 5.62 37.40 32.34
C PRO A 47 6.95 38.16 32.34
N THR A 48 7.78 37.90 31.34
CA THR A 48 8.82 38.85 30.92
C THR A 48 8.29 39.73 29.81
N ASP A 49 8.11 40.98 30.18
CA ASP A 49 7.99 42.15 29.34
C ASP A 49 9.07 42.12 28.24
N THR A 50 8.66 42.07 26.98
CA THR A 50 9.55 42.32 25.85
C THR A 50 8.79 43.15 24.84
N THR A 51 9.27 44.39 24.74
CA THR A 51 8.90 45.49 23.89
C THR A 51 8.50 45.07 22.48
N PRO A 52 7.44 45.66 21.87
CA PRO A 52 7.12 45.40 20.48
C PRO A 52 8.22 45.99 19.58
N PRO A 53 8.84 45.21 18.68
CA PRO A 53 9.63 45.78 17.61
C PRO A 53 8.73 46.54 16.64
N GLU A 54 9.20 47.70 16.19
CA GLU A 54 8.58 48.56 15.18
C GLU A 54 8.11 47.78 13.93
N PRO A 55 7.02 48.22 13.28
CA PRO A 55 6.58 47.65 12.01
C PRO A 55 7.58 48.03 10.90
N VAL A 56 8.57 47.17 10.67
CA VAL A 56 9.41 47.24 9.49
C VAL A 56 8.55 46.84 8.30
N GLY A 57 8.21 47.86 7.49
CA GLY A 57 7.91 47.79 6.06
C GLY A 57 7.06 46.61 5.60
N ALA A 58 5.81 46.90 5.24
CA ALA A 58 5.03 46.06 4.35
C ALA A 58 5.84 45.78 3.07
N VAL A 59 6.41 44.58 3.00
CA VAL A 59 6.87 44.01 1.74
C VAL A 59 5.60 43.76 0.94
N PRO A 60 5.45 44.31 -0.28
CA PRO A 60 4.31 43.99 -1.11
C PRO A 60 4.27 42.47 -1.29
N ASP A 61 3.14 41.87 -0.92
CA ASP A 61 2.79 40.50 -1.29
C ASP A 61 3.04 40.36 -2.79
N ALA A 62 4.16 39.73 -3.14
CA ALA A 62 4.34 39.25 -4.49
C ALA A 62 3.22 38.22 -4.69
N PRO A 63 2.41 38.34 -5.75
CA PRO A 63 1.36 37.38 -6.02
C PRO A 63 2.03 36.00 -6.07
N VAL A 64 1.69 35.15 -5.11
CA VAL A 64 2.05 33.74 -5.16
C VAL A 64 1.31 33.21 -6.37
N GLU A 65 2.04 33.10 -7.48
CA GLU A 65 1.58 32.45 -8.68
C GLU A 65 1.25 31.02 -8.26
N VAL A 66 -0.05 30.76 -8.06
CA VAL A 66 -0.57 29.41 -7.93
C VAL A 66 -0.27 28.79 -9.28
N VAL A 67 0.87 28.12 -9.38
CA VAL A 67 1.18 27.25 -10.50
C VAL A 67 0.13 26.14 -10.41
N GLU A 68 -1.01 26.39 -11.05
CA GLU A 68 -2.00 25.37 -11.33
C GLU A 68 -1.24 24.26 -12.02
N THR A 69 -1.02 23.18 -11.27
CA THR A 69 -0.35 22.02 -11.83
C THR A 69 -1.30 21.54 -12.92
N PRO A 70 -0.87 21.51 -14.20
CA PRO A 70 -1.77 21.14 -15.26
C PRO A 70 -2.29 19.74 -14.94
N VAL A 71 -3.59 19.66 -14.62
CA VAL A 71 -4.29 18.38 -14.53
C VAL A 71 -4.15 17.81 -15.93
N ALA A 72 -3.30 16.80 -16.08
CA ALA A 72 -3.03 16.18 -17.36
C ALA A 72 -4.35 15.62 -17.91
N SER A 73 -5.03 16.41 -18.75
CA SER A 73 -6.27 16.03 -19.40
C SER A 73 -5.92 14.90 -20.37
N GLY A 74 -6.09 13.66 -19.91
CA GLY A 74 -5.71 12.46 -20.65
C GLY A 74 -4.99 11.39 -19.82
N CYS A 75 -4.67 11.63 -18.55
CA CYS A 75 -4.12 10.58 -17.70
C CYS A 75 -5.23 9.59 -17.27
N ASN A 76 -5.10 8.32 -17.68
CA ASN A 76 -6.00 7.23 -17.30
C ASN A 76 -5.21 6.10 -16.61
N ASN A 77 -5.68 5.61 -15.46
CA ASN A 77 -5.07 4.49 -14.75
C ASN A 77 -5.49 3.11 -15.29
N ASP A 78 -6.59 3.06 -16.04
CA ASP A 78 -7.19 1.83 -16.57
C ASP A 78 -6.63 1.44 -17.95
N VAL A 79 -5.51 2.05 -18.35
CA VAL A 79 -4.80 1.73 -19.59
C VAL A 79 -3.43 1.13 -19.29
N GLY A 80 -3.04 0.14 -20.08
CA GLY A 80 -1.78 -0.57 -19.93
C GLY A 80 -1.96 -2.02 -20.33
N ASP A 81 -0.89 -2.64 -20.83
CA ASP A 81 -0.83 -4.07 -21.06
C ASP A 81 0.25 -4.66 -20.16
N VAL A 82 -0.11 -5.67 -19.39
CA VAL A 82 0.79 -6.32 -18.43
C VAL A 82 1.31 -7.58 -19.09
N ASN A 83 2.46 -7.47 -19.74
CA ASN A 83 3.10 -8.63 -20.36
C ASN A 83 3.84 -9.46 -19.30
N CYS A 84 3.36 -10.66 -19.05
CA CYS A 84 3.95 -11.63 -18.12
C CYS A 84 4.67 -12.80 -18.81
N ASN A 85 4.81 -12.79 -20.14
CA ASN A 85 5.38 -13.91 -20.88
C ASN A 85 6.85 -14.20 -20.47
N TRP A 86 7.61 -13.15 -20.18
CA TRP A 86 9.00 -13.24 -19.71
C TRP A 86 9.15 -13.98 -18.37
N VAL A 87 8.09 -14.03 -17.56
CA VAL A 87 8.07 -14.77 -16.28
C VAL A 87 8.13 -16.27 -16.53
N ASN A 88 7.36 -16.75 -17.51
CA ASN A 88 7.32 -18.16 -17.89
C ASN A 88 8.60 -18.58 -18.62
N GLU A 89 9.12 -17.72 -19.50
CA GLU A 89 10.32 -18.01 -20.30
C GLU A 89 11.60 -18.11 -19.46
N ARG A 90 11.77 -17.27 -18.44
CA ARG A 90 13.01 -17.20 -17.64
C ARG A 90 13.07 -18.23 -16.50
N THR A 91 12.02 -19.02 -16.31
CA THR A 91 11.91 -20.08 -15.30
C THR A 91 12.41 -19.59 -13.92
N PHE A 92 11.64 -18.71 -13.29
CA PHE A 92 11.90 -18.24 -11.92
C PHE A 92 11.67 -19.37 -10.90
N SER A 93 12.60 -20.31 -10.86
CA SER A 93 12.58 -21.47 -9.98
C SER A 93 13.41 -21.24 -8.71
N GLY A 94 12.91 -21.76 -7.59
CA GLY A 94 13.56 -21.75 -6.28
C GLY A 94 12.71 -21.10 -5.19
N PRO A 95 13.01 -21.39 -3.92
CA PRO A 95 12.21 -20.92 -2.77
C PRO A 95 12.16 -19.40 -2.66
N ALA A 96 13.19 -18.69 -3.13
CA ALA A 96 13.20 -17.22 -3.15
C ALA A 96 12.18 -16.62 -4.13
N CYS A 97 11.80 -17.36 -5.18
CA CYS A 97 10.88 -16.91 -6.22
C CYS A 97 9.48 -17.54 -6.08
N GLU A 98 9.20 -18.25 -5.00
CA GLU A 98 7.89 -18.84 -4.75
C GLU A 98 6.82 -17.73 -4.70
N GLY A 99 5.71 -17.94 -5.42
CA GLY A 99 4.63 -16.95 -5.56
C GLY A 99 4.85 -15.84 -6.59
N PHE A 100 6.09 -15.63 -7.07
CA PHE A 100 6.39 -14.54 -8.03
C PHE A 100 5.64 -14.66 -9.36
N GLY A 101 5.49 -15.89 -9.87
CA GLY A 101 4.70 -16.15 -11.08
C GLY A 101 3.24 -15.71 -10.92
N GLY A 102 2.63 -16.05 -9.77
CA GLY A 102 1.27 -15.67 -9.45
C GLY A 102 1.08 -14.15 -9.33
N THR A 103 2.10 -13.42 -8.84
CA THR A 103 2.05 -11.96 -8.76
C THR A 103 1.84 -11.32 -10.14
N CYS A 104 2.58 -11.73 -11.16
CA CYS A 104 2.42 -11.13 -12.48
C CYS A 104 1.04 -11.43 -13.07
N ASP A 105 0.54 -12.66 -12.92
CA ASP A 105 -0.80 -13.05 -13.36
C ASP A 105 -1.91 -12.24 -12.67
N LEU A 106 -1.74 -11.92 -11.38
CA LEU A 106 -2.66 -11.05 -10.65
C LEU A 106 -2.66 -9.64 -11.23
N LEU A 107 -1.49 -9.06 -11.52
CA LEU A 107 -1.37 -7.74 -12.13
C LEU A 107 -2.00 -7.70 -13.53
N ALA A 108 -1.81 -8.75 -14.33
CA ALA A 108 -2.38 -8.84 -15.67
C ALA A 108 -3.91 -8.95 -15.68
N LYS A 109 -4.49 -9.46 -14.59
CA LYS A 109 -5.94 -9.50 -14.40
C LYS A 109 -6.50 -8.23 -13.74
N GLY A 110 -5.66 -7.22 -13.50
CA GLY A 110 -6.03 -5.99 -12.78
C GLY A 110 -6.30 -6.22 -11.29
N TYR A 111 -5.86 -7.35 -10.72
CA TYR A 111 -6.20 -7.65 -9.33
C TYR A 111 -5.46 -6.72 -8.37
N GLY A 112 -6.23 -5.82 -7.74
CA GLY A 112 -5.78 -4.90 -6.71
C GLY A 112 -5.10 -3.64 -7.21
N TYR A 113 -4.56 -3.66 -8.43
CA TYR A 113 -3.98 -2.49 -9.10
C TYR A 113 -4.64 -2.28 -10.47
N ARG A 114 -4.86 -1.01 -10.81
CA ARG A 114 -5.26 -0.60 -12.15
C ARG A 114 -4.11 -0.84 -13.15
N LEU A 115 -4.49 -1.07 -14.41
CA LEU A 115 -3.60 -1.60 -15.46
C LEU A 115 -2.32 -0.79 -15.69
N ARG A 116 -2.39 0.54 -15.58
CA ARG A 116 -1.22 1.41 -15.75
C ARG A 116 -0.10 1.07 -14.77
N VAL A 117 -0.46 0.97 -13.50
CA VAL A 117 0.51 0.65 -12.44
C VAL A 117 0.91 -0.82 -12.50
N GLY A 118 -0.03 -1.72 -12.81
CA GLY A 118 0.29 -3.12 -13.04
C GLY A 118 1.35 -3.32 -14.13
N ALA A 119 1.25 -2.60 -15.25
CA ALA A 119 2.20 -2.64 -16.35
C ALA A 119 3.58 -2.07 -15.93
N ALA A 120 3.60 -0.97 -15.18
CA ALA A 120 4.84 -0.40 -14.65
C ALA A 120 5.55 -1.34 -13.66
N VAL A 121 4.80 -2.03 -12.79
CA VAL A 121 5.36 -3.06 -11.90
C VAL A 121 5.95 -4.21 -12.71
N ALA A 122 5.22 -4.74 -13.68
CA ALA A 122 5.68 -5.84 -14.52
C ALA A 122 6.96 -5.47 -15.31
N ARG A 123 7.03 -4.25 -15.85
CA ARG A 123 8.24 -3.72 -16.49
C ARG A 123 9.42 -3.67 -15.52
N CYS A 124 9.22 -3.15 -14.31
CA CYS A 124 10.29 -3.14 -13.30
C CYS A 124 10.75 -4.57 -12.96
N PHE A 125 9.83 -5.52 -12.84
CA PHE A 125 10.20 -6.90 -12.59
C PHE A 125 11.01 -7.51 -13.74
N GLU A 126 10.64 -7.26 -14.99
CA GLU A 126 11.36 -7.73 -16.17
C GLU A 126 12.81 -7.21 -16.18
N GLU A 127 12.98 -5.91 -15.90
CA GLU A 127 14.28 -5.23 -15.79
C GLU A 127 15.14 -5.82 -14.67
N ARG A 128 14.53 -6.12 -13.51
CA ARG A 128 15.24 -6.69 -12.36
C ARG A 128 15.53 -8.19 -12.51
N GLY A 129 14.77 -8.90 -13.35
CA GLY A 129 14.90 -10.33 -13.53
C GLY A 129 14.84 -11.09 -12.20
N ARG A 130 15.81 -11.96 -11.91
CA ARG A 130 15.81 -12.80 -10.70
C ARG A 130 15.91 -11.99 -9.40
N ALA A 131 16.40 -10.76 -9.45
CA ALA A 131 16.44 -9.90 -8.27
C ALA A 131 15.03 -9.51 -7.80
N ALA A 132 14.01 -9.51 -8.68
CA ALA A 132 12.62 -9.22 -8.30
C ALA A 132 12.01 -10.29 -7.36
N CYS A 133 12.65 -11.45 -7.25
CA CYS A 133 12.29 -12.46 -6.26
C CYS A 133 12.58 -11.99 -4.83
N ASP A 134 13.55 -11.10 -4.61
CA ASP A 134 13.79 -10.48 -3.31
C ASP A 134 12.64 -9.50 -2.97
N ILE A 135 12.03 -9.70 -1.79
CA ILE A 135 10.89 -8.89 -1.34
C ILE A 135 11.21 -7.39 -1.25
N ARG A 136 12.44 -7.00 -0.97
CA ARG A 136 12.88 -5.59 -0.92
C ARG A 136 12.86 -4.97 -2.31
N VAL A 137 13.41 -5.70 -3.29
CA VAL A 137 13.40 -5.28 -4.70
C VAL A 137 11.97 -5.23 -5.21
N ARG A 138 11.14 -6.21 -4.83
CA ARG A 138 9.73 -6.26 -5.20
C ARG A 138 8.97 -5.05 -4.66
N LYS A 139 9.11 -4.75 -3.36
CA LYS A 139 8.54 -3.56 -2.71
C LYS A 139 8.98 -2.26 -3.40
N GLN A 140 10.23 -2.19 -3.83
CA GLN A 140 10.76 -1.05 -4.57
C GLN A 140 10.08 -0.90 -5.93
N CYS A 141 9.90 -1.99 -6.69
CA CYS A 141 9.18 -1.95 -7.96
C CYS A 141 7.73 -1.47 -7.81
N PHE A 142 7.01 -1.95 -6.80
CA PHE A 142 5.67 -1.43 -6.49
C PHE A 142 5.71 0.07 -6.17
N ARG A 143 6.59 0.51 -5.25
CA ARG A 143 6.67 1.93 -4.87
C ARG A 143 7.00 2.83 -6.06
N SER A 144 7.94 2.42 -6.92
CA SER A 144 8.29 3.16 -8.13
C SER A 144 7.13 3.22 -9.13
N ALA A 145 6.39 2.12 -9.30
CA ALA A 145 5.24 2.09 -10.20
C ALA A 145 4.08 2.97 -9.74
N LEU A 146 3.90 3.18 -8.43
CA LEU A 146 2.89 4.11 -7.92
C LEU A 146 3.09 5.54 -8.45
N ALA A 147 4.34 5.96 -8.66
CA ALA A 147 4.64 7.29 -9.19
C ALA A 147 4.14 7.50 -10.62
N GLU A 148 3.83 6.43 -11.36
CA GLU A 148 3.24 6.50 -12.70
C GLU A 148 1.71 6.64 -12.67
N ALA A 149 1.08 6.43 -11.52
CA ALA A 149 -0.37 6.57 -11.36
C ALA A 149 -0.82 7.99 -11.67
N CYS A 150 -1.93 8.09 -12.39
CA CYS A 150 -2.69 9.32 -12.57
C CYS A 150 -3.32 9.70 -11.23
N PRO A 151 -3.00 10.86 -10.65
CA PRO A 151 -3.57 11.27 -9.38
C PRO A 151 -5.05 11.61 -9.55
N ASP A 152 -5.88 11.09 -8.65
CA ASP A 152 -7.30 11.40 -8.53
C ASP A 152 -7.54 12.32 -7.33
N ALA A 153 -8.07 13.51 -7.61
CA ALA A 153 -8.35 14.53 -6.59
C ALA A 153 -9.39 14.07 -5.55
N ALA A 154 -10.18 13.03 -5.83
CA ALA A 154 -11.09 12.42 -4.87
C ALA A 154 -10.36 11.91 -3.60
N PHE A 155 -9.06 11.61 -3.69
CA PHE A 155 -8.27 11.11 -2.56
C PHE A 155 -7.54 12.20 -1.77
N THR A 156 -7.58 13.47 -2.19
CA THR A 156 -6.85 14.57 -1.56
C THR A 156 -7.18 14.67 -0.06
N GLN A 157 -8.46 14.77 0.28
CA GLN A 157 -8.89 14.93 1.67
C GLN A 157 -8.50 13.74 2.55
N THR A 158 -8.60 12.51 2.01
CA THR A 158 -8.18 11.28 2.70
C THR A 158 -6.69 11.31 3.03
N CYS A 159 -5.86 11.71 2.07
CA CYS A 159 -4.41 11.77 2.21
C CYS A 159 -3.95 12.89 3.15
N GLU A 160 -4.55 14.08 3.04
CA GLU A 160 -4.29 15.19 3.97
C GLU A 160 -4.67 14.79 5.41
N SER A 161 -5.82 14.13 5.58
CA SER A 161 -6.27 13.63 6.87
C SER A 161 -5.30 12.60 7.44
N ALA A 162 -4.80 11.66 6.62
CA ALA A 162 -3.82 10.67 7.05
C ALA A 162 -2.53 11.32 7.56
N VAL A 163 -2.00 12.29 6.81
CA VAL A 163 -0.80 13.06 7.20
C VAL A 163 -1.05 13.86 8.48
N ALA A 164 -2.22 14.50 8.62
CA ALA A 164 -2.59 15.24 9.82
C ALA A 164 -2.68 14.33 11.05
N ARG A 165 -3.31 13.15 10.93
CA ARG A 165 -3.36 12.14 12.00
C ARG A 165 -1.97 11.70 12.45
N CYS A 166 -1.03 11.56 11.52
CA CYS A 166 0.36 11.20 11.86
C CYS A 166 1.07 12.31 12.63
N LYS A 167 0.94 13.56 12.17
CA LYS A 167 1.50 14.73 12.86
C LYS A 167 0.93 14.86 14.28
N ALA A 168 -0.37 14.65 14.45
CA ALA A 168 -1.03 14.69 15.76
C ALA A 168 -0.50 13.61 16.75
N LYS A 169 0.04 12.50 16.23
CA LYS A 169 0.71 11.47 17.04
C LYS A 169 2.22 11.65 17.14
N HIS A 170 2.77 12.80 16.73
CA HIS A 170 4.20 13.07 16.67
C HIS A 170 4.99 12.06 15.83
N GLN A 171 4.33 11.43 14.85
CA GLN A 171 4.96 10.50 13.92
C GLN A 171 5.21 11.21 12.59
N ARG A 172 6.45 11.15 12.10
CA ARG A 172 6.80 11.64 10.75
C ARG A 172 6.27 10.65 9.70
N PRO A 173 5.42 11.07 8.76
CA PRO A 173 5.03 10.24 7.62
C PRO A 173 6.25 9.85 6.78
N ASP A 174 6.30 8.59 6.33
CA ASP A 174 7.25 8.12 5.32
C ASP A 174 6.78 8.37 3.87
N PHE A 175 5.71 9.15 3.73
CA PHE A 175 5.05 9.52 2.49
C PHE A 175 4.55 10.96 2.50
N THR A 176 4.43 11.54 1.31
CA THR A 176 3.80 12.84 1.05
C THR A 176 2.32 12.69 0.67
N VAL A 177 1.56 13.79 0.72
CA VAL A 177 0.15 13.78 0.26
C VAL A 177 0.06 13.33 -1.20
N SER A 178 1.00 13.76 -2.05
CA SER A 178 1.05 13.37 -3.46
C SER A 178 1.31 11.86 -3.64
N GLU A 179 2.29 11.29 -2.94
CA GLU A 179 2.55 9.84 -2.97
C GLU A 179 1.33 9.04 -2.48
N CYS A 180 0.63 9.54 -1.46
CA CYS A 180 -0.61 8.93 -0.99
C CYS A 180 -1.72 8.96 -2.06
N ILE A 181 -1.93 10.10 -2.72
CA ILE A 181 -2.95 10.23 -3.77
C ILE A 181 -2.62 9.25 -4.90
N GLN A 182 -1.38 9.21 -5.36
CA GLN A 182 -0.93 8.29 -6.41
C GLN A 182 -1.15 6.83 -6.00
N ALA A 183 -0.80 6.47 -4.77
CA ALA A 183 -1.03 5.12 -4.24
C ALA A 183 -2.51 4.74 -4.27
N LEU A 184 -3.39 5.57 -3.70
CA LEU A 184 -4.83 5.28 -3.68
C LEU A 184 -5.43 5.28 -5.09
N SER A 185 -4.97 6.18 -5.97
CA SER A 185 -5.44 6.25 -7.37
C SER A 185 -5.04 5.03 -8.20
N SER A 186 -3.99 4.32 -7.78
CA SER A 186 -3.56 3.09 -8.44
C SER A 186 -4.37 1.85 -8.08
N LEU A 187 -5.16 1.90 -7.00
CA LEU A 187 -5.84 0.75 -6.43
C LEU A 187 -7.32 0.71 -6.81
N GLU A 188 -7.91 -0.47 -6.66
CA GLU A 188 -9.33 -0.69 -6.86
C GLU A 188 -9.94 -1.70 -5.87
N GLY A 189 -11.28 -1.73 -5.83
CA GLY A 189 -12.06 -2.69 -5.06
C GLY A 189 -11.68 -2.78 -3.58
N GLY A 190 -11.53 -4.02 -3.09
CA GLY A 190 -11.20 -4.28 -1.69
C GLY A 190 -9.82 -3.78 -1.26
N ASN A 191 -8.84 -3.72 -2.18
CA ASN A 191 -7.49 -3.24 -1.86
C ASN A 191 -7.46 -1.73 -1.65
N LEU A 192 -8.22 -0.98 -2.46
CA LEU A 192 -8.41 0.46 -2.24
C LEU A 192 -9.03 0.72 -0.86
N LYS A 193 -10.12 0.01 -0.54
CA LYS A 193 -10.79 0.16 0.76
C LYS A 193 -9.84 -0.15 1.92
N TRP A 194 -9.13 -1.28 1.86
CA TRP A 194 -8.16 -1.65 2.88
C TRP A 194 -7.05 -0.61 3.05
N ALA A 195 -6.52 -0.07 1.95
CA ALA A 195 -5.48 0.95 1.97
C ALA A 195 -5.97 2.26 2.61
N GLN A 196 -7.18 2.71 2.26
CA GLN A 196 -7.82 3.89 2.87
C GLN A 196 -8.02 3.72 4.38
N ASP A 197 -8.45 2.53 4.81
CA ASP A 197 -8.68 2.22 6.22
C ASP A 197 -7.37 2.11 7.01
N SER A 198 -6.27 1.69 6.36
CA SER A 198 -5.00 1.38 7.02
C SER A 198 -3.95 2.49 6.94
N ILE A 199 -4.09 3.46 6.04
CA ILE A 199 -3.10 4.51 5.83
C ILE A 199 -3.01 5.49 7.00
N GLY A 200 -1.77 5.80 7.40
CA GLY A 200 -1.48 6.75 8.46
C GLY A 200 -0.78 6.11 9.66
N PRO A 201 -1.11 6.52 10.90
CA PRO A 201 -0.30 6.15 12.06
C PRO A 201 -0.50 4.68 12.46
N SER A 202 0.61 3.97 12.63
CA SER A 202 0.68 2.59 13.12
C SER A 202 1.63 2.47 14.30
N ALA A 203 1.72 1.27 14.89
CA ALA A 203 2.71 0.95 15.91
C ALA A 203 4.16 1.11 15.40
N GLU A 204 4.37 0.93 14.10
CA GLU A 204 5.68 1.00 13.45
C GLU A 204 5.96 2.37 12.79
N GLY A 205 5.13 3.38 13.08
CA GLY A 205 5.21 4.71 12.50
C GLY A 205 4.09 4.99 11.50
N CYS A 206 4.17 6.14 10.83
CA CYS A 206 3.16 6.58 9.88
C CYS A 206 3.52 6.08 8.47
N LYS A 207 2.68 5.18 7.92
CA LYS A 207 3.00 4.39 6.73
C LYS A 207 2.00 4.57 5.60
N LEU A 208 2.53 4.55 4.38
CA LEU A 208 1.78 4.34 3.15
C LEU A 208 1.40 2.86 3.02
N MET A 209 0.15 2.58 2.65
CA MET A 209 -0.37 1.21 2.58
C MET A 209 -0.75 0.85 1.14
N TYR A 210 -0.17 -0.23 0.63
CA TYR A 210 -0.46 -0.82 -0.68
C TYR A 210 -0.06 -2.30 -0.69
N PRO A 211 -0.79 -3.17 -1.40
CA PRO A 211 -0.50 -4.60 -1.42
C PRO A 211 0.80 -4.88 -2.19
N VAL A 212 1.61 -5.78 -1.67
CA VAL A 212 2.78 -6.31 -2.35
C VAL A 212 2.62 -7.82 -2.38
N TYR A 213 2.53 -8.37 -3.58
CA TYR A 213 2.33 -9.80 -3.82
C TYR A 213 3.66 -10.50 -4.04
#